data_AF-A0A0U1KNZ1-F1
#
_entry.id   AF-A0A0U1KNZ1-F1
#
_cell.length_a   1.000
_cell.length_b   1.000
_cell.length_c   1.000
_cell.angle_alpha   90.00
_cell.angle_beta   90.00
_cell.angle_gamma   90.00
#
_symmetry.space_group_name_H-M   'P 1'
#
loop_
_entity.id
_entity.type
_entity.pdbx_description
1 polymer ?
#
loop_
_entity_poly.entity_id
_entity_poly.type
_entity_poly.pdbx_seq_one_letter_code
_entity_poly.pdbx_strand_id
1 'polypeptide(L)' 'MTGETFTLNALYIEQVQSFPDTTITLVNGKKLVVKETQTDVINAVNQYYKWIGLQGFQKEVSEENES' A
#
# COMPACT_ATOMS: atom_id res chain seq x y z
N MET A 1 -7.42 2.15 -24.79
CA MET A 1 -8.53 1.62 -23.95
C MET A 1 -8.34 2.20 -22.57
N THR A 2 -9.28 3.05 -22.14
CA THR A 2 -9.21 3.83 -20.91
C THR A 2 -9.30 2.88 -19.72
N GLY A 3 -8.28 2.86 -18.88
CA GLY A 3 -8.39 2.19 -17.58
C GLY A 3 -9.40 2.96 -16.73
N GLU A 4 -10.28 2.24 -16.06
CA GLU A 4 -11.21 2.83 -15.10
C GLU A 4 -10.42 3.31 -13.88
N THR A 5 -10.60 4.57 -13.50
CA THR A 5 -10.01 5.12 -12.29
C THR A 5 -10.94 4.83 -11.13
N PHE A 6 -10.40 4.26 -10.06
CA PHE A 6 -11.13 3.98 -8.84
C PHE A 6 -10.26 4.27 -7.62
N THR A 7 -10.89 4.49 -6.47
CA THR A 7 -10.20 4.57 -5.19
C THR A 7 -10.08 3.17 -4.61
N LEU A 8 -8.87 2.79 -4.20
CA LEU A 8 -8.61 1.56 -3.48
C LEU A 8 -8.30 1.85 -2.02
N ASN A 9 -8.95 1.12 -1.11
CA ASN A 9 -8.64 1.22 0.31
C ASN A 9 -7.29 0.52 0.59
N ALA A 10 -6.30 1.27 1.08
CA ALA A 10 -4.99 0.75 1.41
C ALA A 10 -5.01 -0.30 2.53
N LEU A 11 -5.98 -0.24 3.46
CA LEU A 11 -6.12 -1.21 4.56
C LEU A 11 -6.49 -2.62 4.09
N TYR A 12 -6.95 -2.75 2.85
CA TYR A 12 -7.29 -4.05 2.26
C TYR A 12 -6.22 -4.57 1.31
N ILE A 13 -5.11 -3.85 1.13
CA ILE A 13 -3.98 -4.32 0.34
C ILE A 13 -3.22 -5.34 1.18
N GLU A 14 -3.15 -6.56 0.66
CA GLU A 14 -2.38 -7.65 1.24
C GLU A 14 -0.93 -7.62 0.73
N GLN A 15 -0.76 -7.46 -0.59
CA GLN A 15 0.55 -7.51 -1.24
C GLN A 15 0.61 -6.58 -2.45
N VAL A 16 1.76 -5.92 -2.63
CA VAL A 16 2.12 -5.21 -3.87
C VAL A 16 3.37 -5.89 -4.44
N GLN A 17 3.31 -6.37 -5.68
CA GLN A 17 4.41 -7.03 -6.37
C GLN A 17 4.56 -6.47 -7.78
N SER A 18 5.79 -6.39 -8.28
CA SER A 18 6.09 -5.97 -9.65
C SER A 18 6.79 -7.10 -10.40
N PHE A 19 6.18 -7.68 -11.44
CA PHE A 19 6.84 -8.52 -12.48
C PHE A 19 5.79 -9.08 -13.49
N PRO A 20 5.79 -8.69 -14.79
CA PRO A 20 6.42 -7.51 -15.40
C PRO A 20 5.68 -6.21 -15.09
N ASP A 21 4.41 -6.30 -14.67
CA ASP A 21 3.56 -5.18 -14.28
C ASP A 21 3.36 -5.16 -12.75
N THR A 22 2.87 -4.03 -12.22
CA THR A 22 2.53 -3.92 -10.80
C THR A 22 1.17 -4.55 -10.53
N THR A 23 1.14 -5.56 -9.68
CA THR A 23 -0.06 -6.26 -9.22
C THR A 23 -0.30 -5.96 -7.75
N ILE A 24 -1.51 -5.53 -7.43
CA ILE A 24 -2.01 -5.37 -6.07
C ILE A 24 -2.93 -6.55 -5.75
N THR A 25 -2.59 -7.33 -4.73
CA THR A 25 -3.45 -8.38 -4.18
C THR A 25 -4.16 -7.83 -2.95
N LEU A 26 -5.48 -8.01 -2.89
CA LEU A 26 -6.31 -7.65 -1.74
C LEU A 26 -6.49 -8.85 -0.81
N VAL A 27 -6.81 -8.58 0.46
CA VAL A 27 -7.02 -9.60 1.52
C VAL A 27 -8.08 -10.67 1.20
N ASN A 28 -8.91 -10.46 0.17
CA ASN A 28 -9.88 -11.44 -0.32
C ASN A 28 -9.36 -12.26 -1.52
N GLY A 29 -8.08 -12.15 -1.85
CA GLY A 29 -7.43 -12.79 -2.99
C GLY A 29 -7.65 -12.09 -4.35
N LYS A 30 -8.45 -11.01 -4.43
CA LYS A 30 -8.64 -10.25 -5.68
C LYS A 30 -7.33 -9.60 -6.10
N LYS A 31 -6.99 -9.71 -7.39
CA LYS A 31 -5.78 -9.11 -7.99
C LYS A 31 -6.14 -7.99 -8.95
N LEU A 32 -5.39 -6.90 -8.87
CA LEU A 32 -5.54 -5.71 -9.70
C LEU A 32 -4.19 -5.41 -10.36
N VAL A 33 -4.16 -5.36 -11.69
CA VAL A 33 -2.98 -4.88 -12.42
C VAL A 33 -3.17 -3.39 -12.66
N VAL A 34 -2.17 -2.60 -12.26
CA VAL A 34 -2.23 -1.14 -12.29
C VAL A 34 -1.11 -0.58 -13.17
N LYS A 35 -1.24 0.68 -13.60
CA LYS A 35 -0.23 1.33 -14.45
C LYS A 35 0.89 1.96 -13.63
N GLU A 36 0.58 2.25 -12.38
CA GLU A 36 1.46 2.79 -11.37
C GLU A 36 2.60 1.81 -11.07
N THR A 37 3.78 2.33 -10.80
CA THR A 37 4.89 1.49 -10.34
C THR A 37 4.61 1.02 -8.91
N GLN A 38 5.28 -0.06 -8.49
CA GLN A 38 5.24 -0.50 -7.10
C GLN A 38 5.62 0.62 -6.12
N THR A 39 6.58 1.48 -6.47
CA THR A 39 6.97 2.64 -5.66
C THR A 39 5.85 3.66 -5.55
N ASP A 40 5.13 3.96 -6.63
CA ASP A 40 3.99 4.89 -6.61
C ASP A 40 2.87 4.39 -5.69
N VAL A 41 2.56 3.09 -5.78
CA VAL A 41 1.57 2.44 -4.92
C VAL A 41 1.99 2.51 -3.45
N ILE A 42 3.25 2.18 -3.13
CA ILE A 42 3.78 2.26 -1.75
C ILE A 42 3.70 3.69 -1.21
N ASN A 43 4.02 4.69 -2.02
CA ASN A 43 3.94 6.10 -1.62
C ASN A 43 2.50 6.53 -1.33
N ALA A 44 1.54 6.13 -2.17
CA ALA A 44 0.13 6.40 -1.94
C ALA A 44 -0.39 5.72 -0.65
N VAL A 45 0.00 4.46 -0.41
CA VAL A 45 -0.33 3.72 0.82
C VAL A 45 0.25 4.42 2.05
N ASN A 46 1.53 4.81 2.00
CA ASN A 46 2.18 5.52 3.10
C ASN A 46 1.48 6.85 3.38
N GLN A 47 1.16 7.64 2.34
CA GLN A 47 0.44 8.90 2.49
C GLN A 47 -0.94 8.70 3.14
N TYR A 48 -1.66 7.66 2.73
CA TYR A 48 -2.93 7.30 3.36
C TYR A 48 -2.75 6.95 4.84
N TYR A 49 -1.73 6.17 5.22
CA TYR A 49 -1.43 5.87 6.63
C TYR A 49 -1.04 7.09 7.45
N LYS A 50 -0.31 8.06 6.88
CA LYS A 50 -0.06 9.34 7.55
C LYS A 50 -1.37 10.08 7.79
N TRP A 51 -2.22 10.14 6.76
CA TRP A 51 -3.47 10.87 6.79
C TRP A 51 -4.44 10.34 7.84
N ILE A 52 -4.53 9.02 8.02
CA ILE A 52 -5.38 8.41 9.06
C ILE A 52 -4.71 8.33 10.44
N GLY A 53 -3.51 8.91 10.61
CA GLY A 53 -2.80 8.95 11.90
C GLY A 53 -2.16 7.62 12.33
N LEU A 54 -2.13 6.60 11.46
CA LEU A 54 -1.57 5.28 11.78
C LEU A 54 -0.05 5.34 12.01
N GLN A 55 0.63 6.35 11.46
CA GLN A 55 2.08 6.51 11.60
C GLN A 55 2.54 6.84 13.03
N GLY A 56 1.62 7.24 13.93
CA GLY A 56 1.92 7.39 15.36
C GLY A 56 2.29 6.08 16.06
N PHE A 57 1.81 4.93 15.56
CA PHE A 57 2.04 3.61 16.17
C PHE A 57 3.43 3.02 15.89
N GLN A 58 4.13 3.43 14.83
CA GLN A 58 5.42 2.83 14.46
C GLN A 58 6.61 3.46 15.18
N LYS A 59 6.47 4.65 15.76
CA LYS A 59 7.60 5.33 16.41
C LYS A 59 7.92 4.75 17.80
N GLU A 60 6.90 4.30 18.54
CA GLU A 60 7.08 3.73 19.88
C GLU A 60 7.72 2.32 19.87
N VAL A 61 7.50 1.51 18.83
CA VAL A 61 7.99 0.11 18.82
C VAL A 61 9.49 -0.01 18.46
N SER A 62 10.09 1.03 17.89
CA SER A 62 11.52 1.07 17.56
C SER A 62 12.45 1.53 18.70
N GLU A 63 11.93 2.14 19.77
CA GLU A 63 12.76 2.66 20.88
C GLU A 63 12.94 1.65 22.04
N GLU A 64 12.25 0.50 22.05
CA GLU A 64 12.37 -0.52 23.11
C GLU A 64 13.46 -1.59 22.89
N ASN A 65 14.26 -1.54 21.81
CA ASN A 65 15.31 -2.54 21.54
C ASN A 65 16.76 -2.02 21.65
N GLU A 66 16.99 -0.84 22.23
CA GLU A 66 18.34 -0.35 22.56
C GLU A 66 18.47 0.03 24.05
N SER A 67 18.29 -0.94 24.95
CA SER A 67 18.70 -0.82 26.36
C SER A 67 19.27 -2.14 26.88
#